data_AF-A0A961EY45-F1
#
_entry.id   AF-A0A961EY45-F1
#
_cell.length_a   1.000
_cell.length_b   1.000
_cell.length_c   1.000
_cell.angle_alpha   90.00
_cell.angle_beta   90.00
_cell.angle_gamma   90.00
#
_symmetry.space_group_name_H-M   'P 1'
#
loop_
_entity.id
_entity.type
_entity.pdbx_description
1 polymer ?
#
loop_
_entity_poly.entity_id
_entity_poly.type
_entity_poly.pdbx_seq_one_letter_code
_entity_poly.pdbx_strand_id
1 'polypeptide(L)'
;MPQTTSLLMQFLTYVLPILQARQRNLWISGALLVLANMIPLAGVLWLNWDWTVLLFLYWLENLMIGGITLLRLPISGFFSGEIPSRVLSVIIAIFLMLFFTVHYGMFCLVHGLFLGVLMQFGGGPVIEGDLFTAVESFAAMSWGSPDQLRYVQLGVIVLLLSHFTSFLLHFLGGGEFRTGSPMREMMRPYGRVVVMHIT
;
A
#
# COMPACT_ATOMS: atom_id res chain seq x y z
N MET A 1 32.47 -35.80 -27.31
CA MET A 1 32.67 -34.58 -26.50
C MET A 1 32.10 -33.25 -27.08
N PRO A 2 31.51 -33.13 -28.29
CA PRO A 2 31.02 -31.82 -28.79
C PRO A 2 29.54 -31.47 -28.47
N GLN A 3 28.68 -32.41 -28.07
CA GLN A 3 27.25 -32.14 -27.87
C GLN A 3 26.93 -31.42 -26.54
N THR A 4 27.69 -31.70 -25.48
CA THR A 4 27.46 -31.12 -24.15
C THR A 4 27.83 -29.63 -24.09
N THR A 5 28.90 -29.22 -24.77
CA THR A 5 29.30 -27.81 -24.89
C THR A 5 28.30 -27.00 -25.70
N SER A 6 27.72 -27.58 -26.76
CA SER A 6 26.67 -26.97 -27.58
C SER A 6 25.39 -26.69 -26.78
N LEU A 7 24.92 -27.68 -26.02
CA LEU A 7 23.72 -27.53 -25.19
C LEU A 7 23.92 -26.51 -24.07
N LEU A 8 25.11 -26.48 -23.47
CA LEU A 8 25.45 -25.54 -22.41
C LEU A 8 25.52 -24.10 -22.93
N MET A 9 26.08 -23.89 -24.13
CA MET A 9 26.11 -22.57 -24.77
C MET A 9 24.72 -22.08 -25.18
N GLN A 10 23.83 -22.96 -25.68
CA GLN A 10 22.43 -22.62 -25.99
C GLN A 10 21.62 -22.29 -24.73
N PHE A 11 21.82 -23.06 -23.66
CA PHE A 11 21.20 -22.77 -22.37
C PHE A 11 21.65 -21.41 -21.82
N LEU A 12 22.95 -21.12 -21.86
CA LEU A 12 23.49 -19.84 -21.40
C LEU A 12 22.99 -18.67 -22.23
N THR A 13 22.92 -18.79 -23.57
CA THR A 13 22.37 -17.72 -24.43
C THR A 13 20.90 -17.46 -24.20
N TYR A 14 20.13 -18.47 -23.77
CA TYR A 14 18.72 -18.30 -23.45
C TYR A 14 18.50 -17.70 -22.05
N VAL A 15 19.31 -18.09 -21.06
CA VAL A 15 19.13 -17.72 -19.65
C VAL A 15 19.78 -16.38 -19.31
N LEU A 16 20.95 -16.04 -19.88
CA LEU A 16 21.66 -14.79 -19.58
C LEU A 16 20.83 -13.52 -19.84
N PRO A 17 20.10 -13.38 -20.97
CA PRO A 17 19.26 -12.20 -21.22
C PRO A 17 18.10 -12.10 -20.23
N ILE A 18 17.52 -13.22 -19.81
CA ILE A 18 16.42 -13.27 -18.82
C ILE A 18 16.92 -12.82 -17.45
N LEU A 19 18.12 -13.27 -17.03
CA LEU A 19 18.75 -12.86 -15.78
C LEU A 19 19.17 -11.38 -15.82
N GLN A 20 19.71 -10.90 -16.94
CA GLN A 20 20.12 -9.50 -17.13
C GLN A 20 18.91 -8.54 -17.19
N ALA A 21 17.82 -8.93 -17.86
CA ALA A 21 16.57 -8.15 -17.87
C ALA A 21 15.95 -8.04 -16.47
N ARG A 22 16.04 -9.11 -15.66
CA ARG A 22 15.63 -9.09 -14.25
C ARG A 22 16.53 -8.20 -13.38
N GLN A 23 17.84 -8.21 -13.61
CA GLN A 23 18.81 -7.36 -12.89
C GLN A 23 18.68 -5.87 -13.21
N ARG A 24 18.46 -5.47 -14.46
CA ARG A 24 18.33 -4.04 -14.80
C ARG A 24 17.15 -3.35 -14.11
N ASN A 25 16.04 -4.08 -13.96
CA ASN A 25 14.87 -3.62 -13.21
C ASN A 25 15.12 -3.58 -11.70
N LEU A 26 16.01 -4.41 -11.16
CA LEU A 26 16.36 -4.41 -9.73
C LEU A 26 17.11 -3.14 -9.31
N TRP A 27 18.02 -2.63 -10.15
CA TRP A 27 18.75 -1.39 -9.84
C TRP A 27 17.85 -0.15 -9.89
N ILE A 28 16.93 -0.07 -10.85
CA ILE A 28 15.96 1.04 -10.94
C ILE A 28 14.99 0.97 -9.76
N SER A 29 14.39 -0.19 -9.48
CA SER A 29 13.51 -0.37 -8.33
C SER A 29 14.22 -0.14 -7.01
N GLY A 30 15.48 -0.58 -6.89
CA GLY A 30 16.33 -0.33 -5.71
C GLY A 30 16.65 1.15 -5.54
N ALA A 31 17.05 1.85 -6.61
CA ALA A 31 17.30 3.28 -6.57
C ALA A 31 16.03 4.08 -6.23
N LEU A 32 14.88 3.72 -6.81
CA LEU A 32 13.58 4.31 -6.47
C LEU A 32 13.20 4.06 -5.01
N LEU A 33 13.45 2.85 -4.49
CA LEU A 33 13.22 2.52 -3.08
C LEU A 33 14.10 3.37 -2.17
N VAL A 34 15.39 3.50 -2.47
CA VAL A 34 16.31 4.34 -1.71
C VAL A 34 15.84 5.80 -1.74
N LEU A 35 15.54 6.35 -2.93
CA LEU A 35 15.05 7.71 -3.08
C LEU A 35 13.74 7.95 -2.33
N ALA A 36 12.80 7.00 -2.39
CA ALA A 36 11.54 7.09 -1.66
C ALA A 36 11.75 7.16 -0.14
N ASN A 37 12.71 6.39 0.40
CA ASN A 37 13.08 6.43 1.82
C ASN A 37 13.91 7.67 2.19
N MET A 38 14.62 8.29 1.25
CA MET A 38 15.33 9.55 1.47
C MET A 38 14.37 10.72 1.69
N ILE A 39 13.13 10.67 1.21
CA ILE A 39 12.14 11.75 1.38
C ILE A 39 11.75 11.92 2.87
N PRO A 40 11.29 10.87 3.59
CA PRO A 40 11.08 10.96 5.04
C PRO A 40 12.31 11.43 5.81
N LEU A 41 13.50 10.92 5.45
CA LEU A 41 14.76 11.28 6.10
C LEU A 41 15.09 12.77 5.89
N ALA A 42 14.94 13.26 4.67
CA ALA A 42 15.10 14.66 4.32
C ALA A 42 14.10 15.56 5.09
N GLY A 43 12.86 15.09 5.24
CA GLY A 43 11.83 15.75 6.03
C GLY A 43 12.25 15.93 7.49
N VAL A 44 12.82 14.90 8.11
CA VAL A 44 13.29 14.98 9.50
C VAL A 44 14.50 15.93 9.61
N LEU A 45 15.49 15.81 8.72
CA LEU A 45 16.75 16.54 8.83
C LEU A 45 16.66 18.03 8.48
N TRP A 46 15.80 18.41 7.52
CA TRP A 46 15.75 19.78 7.01
C TRP A 46 14.41 20.48 7.20
N LEU A 47 13.32 19.72 7.32
CA LEU A 47 11.96 20.29 7.44
C LEU A 47 11.40 20.16 8.86
N ASN A 48 12.21 19.71 9.82
CA ASN A 48 11.81 19.46 11.21
C ASN A 48 10.55 18.58 11.31
N TRP A 49 10.45 17.58 10.43
CA TRP A 49 9.36 16.62 10.54
C TRP A 49 9.51 15.86 11.84
N ASP A 50 8.44 15.88 12.63
CA ASP A 50 8.34 15.06 13.81
C ASP A 50 7.99 13.62 13.42
N TRP A 51 8.40 12.66 14.24
CA TRP A 51 8.11 11.25 14.02
C TRP A 51 6.59 10.98 14.03
N THR A 52 5.82 11.82 14.72
CA THR A 52 4.35 11.77 14.75
C THR A 52 3.74 11.97 13.36
N VAL A 53 4.27 12.92 12.59
CA VAL A 53 3.86 13.21 11.21
C VAL A 53 4.14 12.02 10.30
N LEU A 54 5.31 11.38 10.48
CA LEU A 54 5.68 10.20 9.69
C LEU A 54 4.75 9.03 9.96
N LEU A 55 4.51 8.69 11.23
CA LEU A 55 3.58 7.62 11.60
C LEU A 55 2.17 7.87 11.05
N PHE A 56 1.70 9.12 11.11
CA PHE A 56 0.41 9.50 10.57
C PHE A 56 0.34 9.32 9.05
N LEU A 57 1.38 9.74 8.31
CA LEU A 57 1.44 9.55 6.86
C LEU A 57 1.45 8.07 6.47
N TYR A 58 2.19 7.22 7.19
CA TYR A 58 2.20 5.77 6.96
C TYR A 58 0.84 5.13 7.29
N TRP A 59 0.18 5.57 8.35
CA TRP A 59 -1.17 5.13 8.66
C TRP A 59 -2.18 5.55 7.58
N LEU A 60 -2.10 6.79 7.13
CA LEU A 60 -2.98 7.32 6.08
C LEU A 60 -2.73 6.62 4.73
N GLU A 61 -1.48 6.26 4.43
CA GLU A 61 -1.15 5.48 3.24
C GLU A 61 -1.90 4.13 3.23
N ASN A 62 -2.00 3.44 4.37
CA ASN A 62 -2.79 2.22 4.48
C ASN A 62 -4.27 2.48 4.15
N LEU A 63 -4.83 3.59 4.64
CA LEU A 63 -6.20 3.98 4.33
C LEU A 63 -6.41 4.27 2.83
N MET A 64 -5.46 4.96 2.19
CA MET A 64 -5.48 5.22 0.75
C MET A 64 -5.42 3.92 -0.08
N ILE A 65 -4.56 2.98 0.32
CA ILE A 65 -4.46 1.65 -0.30
C ILE A 65 -5.79 0.89 -0.15
N GLY A 66 -6.41 0.95 1.02
CA GLY A 66 -7.75 0.41 1.25
C GLY A 66 -8.79 1.02 0.32
N GLY A 67 -8.82 2.35 0.20
CA GLY A 67 -9.70 3.07 -0.71
C GLY A 67 -9.52 2.66 -2.18
N ILE A 68 -8.27 2.55 -2.64
CA ILE A 68 -7.98 2.06 -4.00
C ILE A 68 -8.40 0.60 -4.18
N THR A 69 -8.25 -0.23 -3.16
CA THR A 69 -8.69 -1.64 -3.20
C THR A 69 -10.21 -1.73 -3.36
N LEU A 70 -10.97 -0.87 -2.68
CA LEU A 70 -12.42 -0.76 -2.87
C LEU A 70 -12.80 -0.38 -4.31
N LEU A 71 -12.01 0.43 -5.00
CA LEU A 71 -12.21 0.72 -6.43
C LEU A 71 -11.87 -0.48 -7.32
N ARG A 72 -10.80 -1.22 -6.99
CA ARG A 72 -10.32 -2.36 -7.79
C ARG A 72 -11.22 -3.58 -7.71
N LEU A 73 -11.88 -3.81 -6.58
CA LEU A 73 -12.74 -4.97 -6.33
C LEU A 73 -13.90 -5.12 -7.33
N PRO A 74 -14.80 -4.12 -7.52
CA PRO A 74 -15.90 -4.25 -8.47
C PRO A 74 -15.41 -4.33 -9.92
N ILE A 75 -14.32 -3.63 -10.26
CA ILE A 75 -13.73 -3.66 -11.60
C ILE A 75 -13.19 -5.06 -11.90
N SER A 76 -12.41 -5.63 -10.99
CA SER A 76 -11.87 -6.99 -11.16
C SER A 76 -12.99 -8.03 -11.11
N GLY A 77 -14.03 -7.83 -10.29
CA GLY A 77 -15.20 -8.70 -10.26
C GLY A 77 -15.96 -8.75 -11.59
N PHE A 78 -16.08 -7.62 -12.26
CA PHE A 78 -16.81 -7.56 -13.53
C PHE A 78 -16.01 -8.12 -14.71
N PHE A 79 -14.70 -7.87 -14.73
CA PHE A 79 -13.84 -8.16 -15.88
C PHE A 79 -12.93 -9.39 -15.72
N SER A 80 -12.85 -9.99 -14.54
CA SER A 80 -12.08 -11.22 -14.31
C SER A 80 -12.71 -12.40 -15.05
N GLY A 81 -11.86 -13.19 -15.71
CA GLY A 81 -12.25 -14.43 -16.38
C GLY A 81 -12.23 -15.67 -15.48
N GLU A 82 -11.86 -15.56 -14.20
CA GLU A 82 -11.70 -16.72 -13.32
C GLU A 82 -13.02 -17.40 -12.97
N ILE A 83 -14.11 -16.63 -12.85
CA ILE A 83 -15.43 -17.14 -12.49
C ILE A 83 -16.29 -17.24 -13.76
N PRO A 84 -16.75 -18.43 -14.17
CA PRO A 84 -17.50 -18.61 -15.42
C PRO A 84 -18.81 -17.81 -15.49
N SER A 85 -19.44 -17.56 -14.34
CA SER A 85 -20.68 -16.78 -14.23
C SER A 85 -20.38 -15.32 -13.87
N ARG A 86 -20.70 -14.40 -14.79
CA ARG A 86 -20.57 -12.95 -14.54
C ARG A 86 -21.42 -12.48 -13.37
N VAL A 87 -22.65 -12.99 -13.25
CA VAL A 87 -23.57 -12.64 -12.17
C VAL A 87 -22.98 -13.06 -10.82
N LEU A 88 -22.48 -14.28 -10.72
CA LEU A 88 -21.85 -14.79 -9.50
C LEU A 88 -20.60 -13.96 -9.12
N SER A 89 -19.78 -13.60 -10.12
CA SER A 89 -18.58 -12.80 -9.90
C SER A 89 -18.88 -11.41 -9.31
N VAL A 90 -19.94 -10.74 -9.81
CA VAL A 90 -20.39 -9.45 -9.27
C VAL A 90 -20.93 -9.60 -7.84
N ILE A 91 -21.73 -10.63 -7.56
CA ILE A 91 -22.24 -10.90 -6.20
C ILE A 91 -21.07 -11.09 -5.22
N ILE A 92 -20.07 -11.90 -5.61
CA ILE A 92 -18.88 -12.13 -4.80
C ILE A 92 -18.11 -10.83 -4.60
N ALA A 93 -17.91 -10.03 -5.66
CA ALA A 93 -17.19 -8.76 -5.55
C ALA A 93 -17.88 -7.76 -4.60
N ILE A 94 -19.22 -7.67 -4.64
CA ILE A 94 -20.00 -6.84 -3.71
C ILE A 94 -19.85 -7.36 -2.27
N PHE A 95 -20.00 -8.67 -2.05
CA PHE A 95 -19.80 -9.26 -0.74
C PHE A 95 -18.40 -8.96 -0.19
N LEU A 96 -17.36 -9.17 -1.00
CA LEU A 96 -15.98 -8.90 -0.62
C LEU A 96 -15.73 -7.41 -0.37
N MET A 97 -16.36 -6.51 -1.12
CA MET A 97 -16.27 -5.06 -0.89
C MET A 97 -16.86 -4.66 0.46
N LEU A 98 -18.03 -5.22 0.83
CA LEU A 98 -18.67 -4.98 2.13
C LEU A 98 -17.83 -5.58 3.27
N PHE A 99 -17.43 -6.85 3.13
CA PHE A 99 -16.56 -7.53 4.09
C PHE A 99 -15.23 -6.77 4.27
N PHE A 100 -14.60 -6.35 3.18
CA PHE A 100 -13.33 -5.62 3.21
C PHE A 100 -13.50 -4.27 3.90
N THR A 101 -14.55 -3.51 3.58
CA THR A 101 -14.83 -2.22 4.24
C THR A 101 -14.90 -2.39 5.76
N VAL A 102 -15.64 -3.39 6.23
CA VAL A 102 -15.79 -3.64 7.67
C VAL A 102 -14.50 -4.18 8.27
N HIS A 103 -13.93 -5.25 7.72
CA HIS A 103 -12.78 -5.94 8.29
C HIS A 103 -11.49 -5.11 8.21
N TYR A 104 -11.15 -4.61 7.02
CA TYR A 104 -9.97 -3.77 6.81
C TYR A 104 -10.15 -2.40 7.49
N GLY A 105 -11.37 -1.87 7.51
CA GLY A 105 -11.70 -0.65 8.26
C GLY A 105 -11.48 -0.80 9.76
N MET A 106 -11.95 -1.90 10.37
CA MET A 106 -11.69 -2.20 11.78
C MET A 106 -10.18 -2.35 12.06
N PHE A 107 -9.45 -3.03 11.18
CA PHE A 107 -7.98 -3.12 11.29
C PHE A 107 -7.32 -1.73 11.26
N CYS A 108 -7.69 -0.87 10.30
CA CYS A 108 -7.14 0.48 10.19
C CYS A 108 -7.49 1.35 11.40
N LEU A 109 -8.71 1.19 11.95
CA LEU A 109 -9.16 1.91 13.13
C LEU A 109 -8.35 1.51 14.37
N VAL A 110 -8.28 0.21 14.67
CA VAL A 110 -7.52 -0.31 15.84
C VAL A 110 -6.04 0.05 15.72
N HIS A 111 -5.46 -0.06 14.53
CA HIS A 111 -4.08 0.36 14.29
C HIS A 111 -3.91 1.87 14.52
N GLY A 112 -4.84 2.71 14.05
CA GLY A 112 -4.83 4.14 14.33
C GLY A 112 -4.87 4.42 15.83
N LEU A 113 -5.82 3.82 16.55
CA LEU A 113 -5.91 3.95 18.01
C LEU A 113 -4.61 3.54 18.72
N PHE A 114 -3.96 2.46 18.27
CA PHE A 114 -2.66 2.04 18.79
C PHE A 114 -1.57 3.11 18.58
N LEU A 115 -1.52 3.75 17.40
CA LEU A 115 -0.62 4.87 17.15
C LEU A 115 -0.95 6.08 18.03
N GLY A 116 -2.23 6.36 18.27
CA GLY A 116 -2.66 7.39 19.22
C GLY A 116 -2.15 7.14 20.64
N VAL A 117 -2.19 5.89 21.11
CA VAL A 117 -1.60 5.49 22.39
C VAL A 117 -0.08 5.65 22.37
N LEU A 118 0.60 5.27 21.28
CA LEU A 118 2.05 5.44 21.16
C LEU A 118 2.45 6.92 21.26
N MET A 119 1.63 7.84 20.75
CA MET A 119 1.88 9.28 20.83
C MET A 119 1.79 9.85 22.24
N GLN A 120 1.12 9.17 23.18
CA GLN A 120 1.12 9.59 24.59
C GLN A 120 2.53 9.58 25.19
N PHE A 121 3.38 8.63 24.78
CA PHE A 121 4.79 8.60 25.19
C PHE A 121 5.60 9.78 24.63
N GLY A 122 5.11 10.42 23.57
CA GLY A 122 5.64 11.65 22.99
C GLY A 122 5.12 12.94 23.62
N GLY A 123 4.30 12.86 24.68
CA GLY A 123 3.60 14.02 25.24
C GLY A 123 2.28 14.36 24.53
N GLY A 124 1.77 13.47 23.68
CA GLY A 124 0.44 13.58 23.08
C GLY A 124 -0.69 13.42 24.10
N PRO A 125 -1.94 13.77 23.71
CA PRO A 125 -3.08 13.70 24.61
C PRO A 125 -3.37 12.27 25.08
N VAL A 126 -3.69 12.13 26.37
CA VAL A 126 -4.02 10.84 26.98
C VAL A 126 -5.37 10.36 26.46
N ILE A 127 -5.41 9.15 25.90
CA ILE A 127 -6.63 8.48 25.47
C ILE A 127 -7.09 7.56 26.62
N GLU A 128 -8.10 8.01 27.36
CA GLU A 128 -8.76 7.27 28.44
C GLU A 128 -10.24 7.05 28.10
N GLY A 129 -10.82 5.96 28.62
CA GLY A 129 -12.25 5.68 28.51
C GLY A 129 -12.59 4.46 27.63
N ASP A 130 -13.85 4.40 27.20
CA ASP A 130 -14.36 3.33 26.33
C ASP A 130 -13.96 3.52 24.86
N LEU A 131 -14.30 2.54 24.01
CA LEU A 131 -13.96 2.58 22.58
C LEU A 131 -14.48 3.84 21.88
N PHE A 132 -15.68 4.30 22.24
CA PHE A 132 -16.28 5.47 21.62
C PHE A 132 -15.48 6.73 21.94
N THR A 133 -15.16 6.92 23.22
CA THR A 133 -14.33 8.03 23.71
C THR A 133 -12.93 7.99 23.08
N ALA A 134 -12.36 6.80 22.91
CA ALA A 134 -11.07 6.62 22.28
C ALA A 134 -11.07 7.03 20.80
N VAL A 135 -12.13 6.68 20.06
CA VAL A 135 -12.30 7.07 18.65
C VAL A 135 -12.50 8.57 18.51
N GLU A 136 -13.33 9.19 19.35
CA GLU A 136 -13.51 10.65 19.34
C GLU A 136 -12.21 11.38 19.67
N SER A 137 -11.47 10.92 20.69
CA SER A 137 -10.19 11.50 21.07
C SER A 137 -9.16 11.41 19.94
N PHE A 138 -9.08 10.26 19.28
CA PHE A 138 -8.22 10.05 18.12
C PHE A 138 -8.62 10.94 16.93
N ALA A 139 -9.92 11.06 16.64
CA ALA A 139 -10.42 11.89 15.56
C ALA A 139 -10.19 13.39 15.81
N ALA A 140 -10.26 13.83 17.07
CA ALA A 140 -9.99 15.20 17.49
C ALA A 140 -8.50 15.53 17.67
N MET A 141 -7.63 14.52 17.60
CA MET A 141 -6.19 14.68 17.84
C MET A 141 -5.54 15.56 16.76
N SER A 142 -4.73 16.52 17.19
CA SER A 142 -3.93 17.34 16.28
C SER A 142 -2.71 16.55 15.81
N TRP A 143 -2.69 16.17 14.54
CA TRP A 143 -1.62 15.40 13.90
C TRP A 143 -0.44 16.27 13.46
N GLY A 144 0.08 17.06 14.41
CA GLY A 144 1.17 18.00 14.21
C GLY A 144 0.76 19.47 14.43
N SER A 145 1.75 20.35 14.37
CA SER A 145 1.57 21.81 14.41
C SER A 145 1.02 22.37 13.09
N PRO A 146 0.47 23.60 13.06
CA PRO A 146 -0.05 24.21 11.84
C PRO A 146 0.96 24.25 10.68
N ASP A 147 2.24 24.45 10.98
CA ASP A 147 3.31 24.44 9.98
C ASP A 147 3.59 23.02 9.47
N GLN A 148 3.49 22.01 10.35
CA GLN A 148 3.62 20.61 9.97
C GLN A 148 2.45 20.10 9.12
N LEU A 149 1.24 20.64 9.30
CA LEU A 149 0.07 20.28 8.49
C LEU A 149 0.30 20.54 7.00
N ARG A 150 1.10 21.55 6.63
CA ARG A 150 1.46 21.80 5.22
C ARG A 150 2.28 20.65 4.63
N TYR A 151 3.22 20.11 5.40
CA TYR A 151 4.01 18.96 4.98
C TYR A 151 3.19 17.69 4.91
N VAL A 152 2.27 17.49 5.86
CA VAL A 152 1.29 16.40 5.82
C VAL A 152 0.50 16.48 4.53
N GLN A 153 -0.08 17.63 4.19
CA GLN A 153 -0.84 17.82 2.94
C GLN A 153 -0.03 17.48 1.69
N LEU A 154 1.21 17.94 1.61
CA LEU A 154 2.11 17.60 0.51
C LEU A 154 2.38 16.09 0.44
N GLY A 155 2.66 15.46 1.59
CA GLY A 155 2.83 14.00 1.69
C GLY A 155 1.59 13.25 1.23
N VAL A 156 0.40 13.66 1.67
CA VAL A 156 -0.88 13.09 1.23
C VAL A 156 -1.06 13.22 -0.27
N ILE A 157 -0.79 14.39 -0.86
CA ILE A 157 -0.89 14.61 -2.30
C ILE A 157 0.06 13.70 -3.06
N VAL A 158 1.32 13.60 -2.62
CA VAL A 158 2.34 12.74 -3.25
C VAL A 158 1.94 11.27 -3.16
N LEU A 159 1.46 10.80 -2.00
CA LEU A 159 0.97 9.44 -1.81
C LEU A 159 -0.24 9.14 -2.69
N LEU A 160 -1.23 10.04 -2.70
CA LEU A 160 -2.40 9.93 -3.56
C LEU A 160 -2.00 9.86 -5.02
N LEU A 161 -1.16 10.77 -5.50
CA LEU A 161 -0.68 10.76 -6.88
C LEU A 161 0.06 9.46 -7.19
N SER A 162 0.98 9.01 -6.34
CA SER A 162 1.73 7.78 -6.54
C SER A 162 0.81 6.56 -6.69
N HIS A 163 -0.10 6.35 -5.73
CA HIS A 163 -0.98 5.18 -5.75
C HIS A 163 -2.06 5.29 -6.83
N PHE A 164 -2.59 6.49 -7.07
CA PHE A 164 -3.61 6.72 -8.09
C PHE A 164 -3.04 6.62 -9.51
N THR A 165 -1.83 7.12 -9.76
CA THR A 165 -1.12 6.91 -11.03
C THR A 165 -0.87 5.42 -11.25
N SER A 166 -0.49 4.66 -10.22
CA SER A 166 -0.36 3.21 -10.32
C SER A 166 -1.68 2.53 -10.67
N PHE A 167 -2.78 2.96 -10.05
CA PHE A 167 -4.13 2.50 -10.40
C PHE A 167 -4.51 2.83 -11.85
N LEU A 168 -4.27 4.05 -12.32
CA LEU A 168 -4.62 4.45 -13.69
C LEU A 168 -3.75 3.75 -14.74
N LEU A 169 -2.44 3.75 -14.57
CA LEU A 169 -1.51 3.27 -15.60
C LEU A 169 -1.39 1.75 -15.60
N HIS A 170 -1.22 1.12 -14.44
CA HIS A 170 -1.00 -0.32 -14.37
C HIS A 170 -2.33 -1.08 -14.31
N PHE A 171 -3.24 -0.69 -13.42
CA PHE A 171 -4.48 -1.43 -13.28
C PHE A 171 -5.43 -1.20 -14.44
N LEU A 172 -5.80 0.04 -14.74
CA LEU A 172 -6.70 0.35 -15.86
C LEU A 172 -5.98 0.26 -17.22
N GLY A 173 -4.87 0.97 -17.40
CA GLY A 173 -4.13 1.04 -18.66
C GLY A 173 -3.45 -0.28 -19.04
N GLY A 174 -2.79 -0.93 -18.07
CA GLY A 174 -2.12 -2.21 -18.23
C GLY A 174 -3.05 -3.43 -18.21
N GLY A 175 -4.33 -3.23 -17.87
CA GLY A 175 -5.34 -4.29 -17.91
C GLY A 175 -5.19 -5.35 -16.83
N GLU A 176 -4.49 -5.07 -15.71
CA GLU A 176 -4.33 -6.03 -14.60
C GLU A 176 -5.67 -6.54 -14.08
N PHE A 177 -6.74 -5.72 -14.18
CA PHE A 177 -8.10 -6.08 -13.78
C PHE A 177 -8.66 -7.31 -14.52
N ARG A 178 -8.13 -7.65 -15.69
CA ARG A 178 -8.57 -8.81 -16.51
C ARG A 178 -7.98 -10.13 -16.02
N THR A 179 -6.80 -10.05 -15.42
CA THR A 179 -6.02 -11.20 -14.93
C THR A 179 -6.08 -11.34 -13.40
N GLY A 180 -6.64 -10.34 -12.72
CA GLY A 180 -6.85 -10.35 -11.27
C GLY A 180 -8.15 -11.07 -10.89
N SER A 181 -8.26 -11.40 -9.61
CA SER A 181 -9.49 -11.92 -9.02
C SER A 181 -9.91 -11.03 -7.86
N PRO A 182 -11.23 -10.89 -7.57
CA PRO A 182 -11.70 -10.10 -6.44
C PRO A 182 -11.02 -10.49 -5.12
N MET A 183 -10.83 -11.79 -4.89
CA MET A 183 -10.14 -12.29 -3.70
C MET A 183 -8.67 -11.83 -3.65
N ARG A 184 -7.96 -11.91 -4.78
CA ARG A 184 -6.57 -11.45 -4.87
C ARG A 184 -6.45 -9.95 -4.64
N GLU A 185 -7.36 -9.15 -5.20
CA GLU A 185 -7.41 -7.71 -4.95
C GLU A 185 -7.63 -7.41 -3.47
N MET A 186 -8.59 -8.09 -2.83
CA MET A 186 -8.88 -7.92 -1.41
C MET A 186 -7.65 -8.19 -0.54
N MET A 187 -6.85 -9.19 -0.89
CA MET A 187 -5.69 -9.61 -0.10
C MET A 187 -4.42 -8.76 -0.34
N ARG A 188 -4.38 -7.94 -1.40
CA ARG A 188 -3.19 -7.14 -1.75
C ARG A 188 -2.68 -6.24 -0.61
N PRO A 189 -3.52 -5.53 0.16
CA PRO A 189 -3.05 -4.64 1.22
C PRO A 189 -2.35 -5.37 2.36
N TYR A 190 -2.78 -6.59 2.70
CA TYR A 190 -2.24 -7.35 3.84
C TYR A 190 -0.77 -7.75 3.65
N GLY A 191 -0.36 -8.04 2.40
CA GLY A 191 1.03 -8.36 2.11
C GLY A 191 1.99 -7.23 2.50
N ARG A 192 1.57 -5.97 2.37
CA ARG A 192 2.37 -4.82 2.78
C ARG A 192 2.44 -4.69 4.30
N VAL A 193 1.30 -4.84 4.98
CA VAL A 193 1.21 -4.77 6.44
C VAL A 193 2.11 -5.82 7.07
N VAL A 194 2.07 -7.07 6.59
CA VAL A 194 2.90 -8.16 7.12
C VAL A 194 4.38 -7.87 6.94
N VAL A 195 4.80 -7.38 5.76
CA VAL A 195 6.21 -7.01 5.54
C VAL A 195 6.64 -5.92 6.53
N MET A 196 5.83 -4.87 6.71
CA MET A 196 6.10 -3.78 7.65
C MET A 196 6.24 -4.23 9.12
N HIS A 197 5.62 -5.34 9.52
CA HIS A 197 5.77 -5.85 10.90
C HIS A 197 7.02 -6.72 11.09
N ILE A 198 7.59 -7.24 9.99
CA ILE A 198 8.74 -8.15 10.04
C ILE A 198 10.06 -7.42 9.73
N THR A 199 10.00 -6.28 9.05
CA THR A 199 11.15 -5.42 8.69
C THR A 199 11.20 -4.17 9.54
#